data_AF-T1HLD0-F1
#
_entry.id   AF-T1HLD0-F1
#
_cell.length_a   1.000
_cell.length_b   1.000
_cell.length_c   1.000
_cell.angle_alpha   90.00
_cell.angle_beta   90.00
_cell.angle_gamma   90.00
#
_symmetry.space_group_name_H-M   'P 1'
#
loop_
_entity.id
_entity.type
_entity.pdbx_description
1 polymer ?
#
loop_
_entity_poly.entity_id
_entity_poly.type
_entity_poly.pdbx_seq_one_letter_code
_entity_poly.pdbx_strand_id
1 'polypeptide(L)'
;LILVSVLQCLYDSISLILRKNVEKRTVFENLEIVMLAMDEICDGGILLEADPASVVQRVALRTDDIPLGEQTVAQVLQSAKEQIKWTLLK
;
A
#
# COMPACT_ATOMS: atom_id res chain seq x y z
N LEU A 1 -22.70 2.68 -6.89
CA LEU A 1 -22.28 2.32 -5.52
C LEU A 1 -20.96 1.56 -5.53
N ILE A 2 -20.87 0.37 -6.13
CA ILE A 2 -19.61 -0.41 -6.19
C ILE A 2 -18.50 0.31 -6.98
N LEU A 3 -18.81 0.81 -8.19
CA LEU A 3 -17.81 1.52 -9.00
C LEU A 3 -17.25 2.78 -8.33
N VAL A 4 -18.07 3.47 -7.54
CA VAL A 4 -17.64 4.63 -6.73
C VAL A 4 -16.70 4.18 -5.63
N SER A 5 -16.98 3.05 -4.98
CA SER A 5 -16.09 2.47 -3.97
C SER A 5 -14.73 2.08 -4.55
N VAL A 6 -14.71 1.46 -5.74
CA VAL A 6 -13.47 1.11 -6.46
C VAL A 6 -12.67 2.38 -6.79
N LEU A 7 -13.33 3.40 -7.35
CA LEU A 7 -12.69 4.66 -7.71
C LEU A 7 -12.13 5.39 -6.48
N GLN A 8 -12.89 5.38 -5.38
CA GLN A 8 -12.47 6.00 -4.12
C GLN A 8 -11.26 5.26 -3.52
N CYS A 9 -11.31 3.92 -3.47
CA CYS A 9 -10.19 3.09 -3.02
C CYS A 9 -8.93 3.34 -3.86
N LEU A 10 -9.07 3.41 -5.19
CA LEU A 10 -7.95 3.71 -6.09
C LEU A 10 -7.36 5.09 -5.83
N TYR A 11 -8.20 6.12 -5.72
CA TYR A 11 -7.75 7.48 -5.45
C TYR A 11 -7.04 7.58 -4.09
N ASP A 12 -7.63 7.01 -3.04
CA ASP A 12 -7.05 7.06 -1.70
C ASP A 12 -5.75 6.26 -1.61
N SER A 13 -5.66 5.12 -2.29
CA SER A 13 -4.42 4.33 -2.40
C SER A 13 -3.31 5.12 -3.12
N ILE A 14 -3.62 5.73 -4.28
CA ILE A 14 -2.66 6.58 -5.01
C ILE A 14 -2.24 7.77 -4.16
N SER A 15 -3.17 8.40 -3.45
CA SER A 15 -2.90 9.53 -2.55
C SER A 15 -1.95 9.12 -1.41
N LEU A 16 -2.11 7.92 -0.84
CA LEU A 16 -1.20 7.38 0.17
C LEU A 16 0.19 7.08 -0.42
N ILE A 17 0.26 6.41 -1.57
CA ILE A 17 1.51 6.07 -2.26
C ILE A 17 2.31 7.34 -2.59
N LEU A 18 1.64 8.36 -3.13
CA LEU A 18 2.27 9.62 -3.57
C LEU A 18 2.35 10.67 -2.46
N ARG A 19 2.07 10.30 -1.20
CA ARG A 19 2.11 11.22 -0.05
C ARG A 19 1.30 12.50 -0.29
N LYS A 20 0.11 12.35 -0.88
CA LYS A 20 -0.86 13.38 -1.27
C LYS A 20 -0.45 14.27 -2.45
N ASN A 21 0.66 13.97 -3.13
CA ASN A 21 1.08 14.69 -4.33
C ASN A 21 0.56 14.02 -5.62
N VAL A 22 -0.74 14.14 -5.88
CA VAL A 22 -1.41 13.52 -7.03
C VAL A 22 -1.33 14.44 -8.26
N GLU A 23 -0.13 14.61 -8.78
CA GLU A 23 0.13 15.32 -10.04
C GLU A 23 0.44 14.33 -11.15
N LYS A 24 0.08 14.69 -12.40
CA LYS A 24 0.32 13.85 -13.59
C LYS A 24 1.74 13.31 -13.62
N ARG A 25 2.75 14.18 -13.45
CA ARG A 25 4.16 13.80 -13.49
C ARG A 25 4.50 12.77 -12.42
N THR A 26 4.12 13.02 -11.17
CA THR A 26 4.38 12.15 -10.02
C THR A 26 3.74 10.77 -10.19
N VAL A 27 2.53 10.70 -10.75
CA VAL A 27 1.86 9.43 -11.08
C VAL A 27 2.66 8.66 -12.13
N PHE A 28 3.12 9.31 -13.21
CA PHE A 28 3.91 8.65 -14.24
C PHE A 28 5.28 8.19 -13.74
N GLU A 29 5.92 8.94 -12.85
CA GLU A 29 7.20 8.57 -12.22
C GLU A 29 7.05 7.35 -11.29
N ASN A 30 5.85 7.07 -10.79
CA ASN A 30 5.53 5.96 -9.89
C ASN A 30 4.51 4.98 -10.50
N LEU A 31 4.48 4.87 -11.84
CA LEU A 31 3.41 4.12 -12.52
C LEU A 31 3.40 2.63 -12.14
N GLU A 32 4.56 2.03 -11.92
CA GLU A 32 4.67 0.62 -11.53
C GLU A 32 3.88 0.32 -10.25
N ILE A 33 4.11 1.09 -9.19
CA ILE A 33 3.43 0.92 -7.91
C ILE A 33 1.93 1.26 -7.99
N VAL A 34 1.56 2.20 -8.87
CA VAL A 34 0.15 2.53 -9.15
C VAL A 34 -0.56 1.38 -9.87
N MET A 35 0.10 0.73 -10.82
CA MET A 35 -0.46 -0.45 -11.51
C MET A 35 -0.59 -1.64 -10.56
N LEU A 36 0.40 -1.88 -9.69
CA LEU A 36 0.30 -2.90 -8.64
C LEU A 36 -0.87 -2.64 -7.68
N ALA A 37 -1.12 -1.38 -7.31
CA ALA A 37 -2.28 -1.03 -6.50
C ALA A 37 -3.61 -1.33 -7.23
N MET A 38 -3.66 -1.12 -8.55
CA MET A 38 -4.84 -1.46 -9.33
C MET A 38 -5.09 -2.98 -9.38
N ASP A 39 -4.03 -3.78 -9.51
CA ASP A 39 -4.13 -5.25 -9.50
C ASP A 39 -4.59 -5.80 -8.13
N GLU A 40 -4.18 -5.16 -7.03
CA GLU A 40 -4.64 -5.54 -5.68
C GLU A 40 -6.10 -5.12 -5.42
N ILE A 41 -6.58 -4.06 -6.07
CA ILE A 41 -7.97 -3.60 -5.94
C ILE A 41 -8.90 -4.52 -6.74
N CYS A 42 -8.55 -4.84 -8.00
CA CYS A 42 -9.39 -5.61 -8.90
C CYS A 42 -8.60 -6.60 -9.76
N ASP A 43 -9.11 -7.83 -9.90
CA ASP A 43 -8.61 -8.82 -10.86
C ASP A 43 -9.74 -9.26 -11.79
N GLY A 44 -9.54 -9.16 -13.10
CA GLY A 44 -10.55 -9.55 -14.10
C GLY A 44 -11.90 -8.84 -13.96
N GLY A 45 -11.93 -7.64 -13.34
CA GLY A 45 -13.15 -6.88 -13.03
C GLY A 45 -13.86 -7.32 -11.74
N ILE A 46 -13.30 -8.26 -11.00
CA ILE A 46 -13.75 -8.67 -9.66
C ILE A 46 -13.03 -7.82 -8.63
N LEU A 47 -13.78 -7.12 -7.78
CA LEU A 47 -13.23 -6.36 -6.67
C LEU A 47 -12.67 -7.32 -5.61
N LEU A 48 -11.38 -7.18 -5.30
CA LEU A 48 -10.66 -7.98 -4.32
C LEU A 48 -10.47 -7.24 -2.99
N GLU A 49 -10.09 -5.96 -3.06
CA GLU A 49 -9.81 -5.13 -1.89
C GLU A 49 -10.38 -3.72 -2.05
N ALA A 50 -11.03 -3.24 -0.99
CA ALA A 50 -11.69 -1.93 -0.96
C ALA A 50 -11.14 -0.99 0.12
N ASP A 51 -10.25 -1.49 0.99
CA ASP A 51 -9.53 -0.66 1.95
C ASP A 51 -8.18 -0.18 1.37
N PRO A 52 -7.99 1.14 1.16
CA PRO A 52 -6.76 1.67 0.58
C PRO A 52 -5.52 1.42 1.45
N ALA A 53 -5.66 1.35 2.78
CA ALA A 53 -4.52 1.06 3.65
C ALA A 53 -4.00 -0.37 3.42
N SER A 54 -4.93 -1.32 3.30
CA SER A 54 -4.62 -2.73 2.98
C SER A 54 -3.98 -2.89 1.60
N VAL A 55 -4.47 -2.18 0.58
CA VAL A 55 -3.86 -2.16 -0.76
C VAL A 55 -2.41 -1.68 -0.68
N VAL A 56 -2.18 -0.52 -0.07
CA VAL A 56 -0.84 0.08 0.02
C VAL A 56 0.13 -0.82 0.78
N GLN A 57 -0.32 -1.46 1.86
CA GLN A 57 0.51 -2.40 2.61
C GLN A 57 0.96 -3.60 1.75
N ARG A 58 0.06 -4.18 0.94
CA ARG A 58 0.39 -5.32 0.06
C ARG A 58 1.33 -4.92 -1.07
N VAL A 59 1.10 -3.75 -1.64
CA VAL A 59 1.94 -3.23 -2.73
C VAL A 59 3.33 -2.84 -2.21
N ALA A 60 3.44 -2.28 -1.00
CA ALA A 60 4.72 -1.93 -0.39
C ALA A 60 5.60 -3.16 -0.05
N LEU A 61 5.00 -4.33 0.18
CA LEU A 61 5.74 -5.58 0.33
C LEU A 61 6.29 -6.08 -1.00
N ARG A 62 5.67 -5.76 -2.14
CA ARG A 62 6.20 -6.17 -3.45
C ARG A 62 7.43 -5.38 -3.91
N THR A 63 7.80 -4.32 -3.20
CA THR A 63 9.10 -3.63 -3.34
C THR A 63 10.25 -4.36 -2.63
N ASP A 64 10.10 -5.63 -2.25
CA ASP A 64 11.08 -6.51 -1.57
C ASP A 64 12.41 -6.77 -2.34
N ASP A 65 12.74 -5.99 -3.37
CA ASP A 65 14.11 -5.81 -3.85
C ASP A 65 14.84 -4.62 -3.17
N ILE A 66 14.24 -4.04 -2.12
CA ILE A 66 14.88 -3.01 -1.30
C ILE A 66 15.52 -3.68 -0.07
N PRO A 67 16.86 -3.65 0.06
CA PRO A 67 17.55 -4.22 1.21
C PRO A 67 17.02 -3.65 2.53
N LEU A 68 16.96 -4.51 3.55
CA LEU A 68 16.53 -4.24 4.93
C LEU A 68 17.09 -2.94 5.56
N GLY A 69 18.15 -2.34 5.00
CA GLY A 69 18.77 -1.10 5.44
C GLY A 69 18.01 0.18 5.10
N GLU A 70 17.02 0.15 4.20
CA GLU A 70 16.24 1.34 3.80
C GLU A 70 14.86 1.43 4.45
N GLN A 71 14.44 0.41 5.20
CA GLN A 71 13.23 0.51 6.01
C GLN A 71 13.46 1.55 7.12
N THR A 72 12.55 2.53 7.22
CA THR A 72 12.66 3.58 8.24
C THR A 72 12.72 2.91 9.62
N VAL A 73 13.69 3.27 10.46
CA VAL A 73 13.88 2.71 11.82
C VAL A 73 12.57 2.69 12.62
N ALA A 74 11.68 3.65 12.38
CA ALA A 74 10.34 3.71 12.97
C ALA A 74 9.46 2.50 12.63
N GLN A 75 9.48 2.01 11.38
CA GLN A 75 8.68 0.84 10.94
C GLN A 75 9.24 -0.46 11.52
N VAL A 76 10.56 -0.60 11.57
CA VAL A 76 11.24 -1.76 12.18
C VAL A 76 10.95 -1.80 13.69
N LEU A 77 11.03 -0.65 14.37
CA LEU A 77 10.75 -0.56 15.80
C LEU A 77 9.29 -0.86 16.14
N GLN A 78 8.36 -0.40 15.30
CA GLN A 78 6.93 -0.68 15.49
C GLN A 78 6.63 -2.18 15.30
N SER A 79 7.20 -2.81 14.27
CA SER A 79 7.05 -4.26 14.03
C SER A 79 7.67 -5.08 15.16
N ALA A 80 8.85 -4.69 15.65
CA ALA A 80 9.49 -5.34 16.79
C ALA A 80 8.66 -5.20 18.08
N LYS A 81 8.08 -4.02 18.34
CA LYS A 81 7.21 -3.78 19.49
C LYS A 81 5.97 -4.69 19.46
N GLU A 82 5.36 -4.87 18.30
CA GLU A 82 4.22 -5.77 18.14
C GLU A 82 4.61 -7.23 18.38
N GLN A 83 5.73 -7.69 17.83
CA GLN A 83 6.24 -9.05 18.07
C GLN A 83 6.57 -9.32 19.55
N ILE A 84 7.16 -8.34 20.25
CA ILE A 84 7.43 -8.46 21.69
C ILE A 84 6.13 -8.54 22.49
N LYS A 85 5.11 -7.74 22.14
CA LYS A 85 3.80 -7.77 22.80
C LYS A 85 3.14 -9.15 22.72
N TRP A 86 3.18 -9.79 21.54
CA TRP A 86 2.64 -11.14 21.36
C TRP A 86 3.45 -12.21 22.09
N THR A 87 4.77 -12.03 22.20
CA THR A 87 5.65 -12.96 22.92
C THR A 87 5.45 -12.88 24.44
N LEU A 88 5.12 -11.69 24.98
CA LEU A 88 4.86 -11.49 26.41
C LEU A 88 3.45 -11.86 26.87
N LEU A 89 2.50 -11.96 25.94
CA LEU A 89 1.13 -12.40 26.20
C LEU A 89 0.96 -13.93 26.14
N LYS A 90 2.05 -14.66 25.88
CA LYS A 90 2.13 -16.11 25.87
C LYS A 90 2.86 -16.59 27.12
#